data_AF-A0A1Y2FET0-F1
#
_entry.id   AF-A0A1Y2FET0-F1
#
_cell.length_a   1.000
_cell.length_b   1.000
_cell.length_c   1.000
_cell.angle_alpha   90.00
_cell.angle_beta   90.00
_cell.angle_gamma   90.00
#
_symmetry.space_group_name_H-M   'P 1'
#
loop_
_entity.id
_entity.type
_entity.pdbx_description
1 polymer ?
#
loop_
_entity_poly.entity_id
_entity_poly.type
_entity_poly.pdbx_seq_one_letter_code
_entity_poly.pdbx_strand_id
1 'polypeptide(L)'
;MSKPMYEAASDGIDDTRIHGYDPIVPPGLIQAELPLSDEAKSLIRQGRSEATKIIKREDDRMLVIVGPCSLHDPKSAIEYATLLKPVADQHASELCIIMRAYLEKPRTTVGWKGLINDPDLDGSYQINKGLRVARGLYIDLIKVGVNIASEMLDTISPQYLGDAVAWGAIGARTTESQVHRELSSGLSFPIGFKNATDGNVGVAVDAMRAAAVPHSFLSVTKQGVAAIVRTTGNDTTHIILRGGTEPNYAASHVAEARQALQKANVIESIMIDCSHGNSLKDHRNQPKVCREVASQVAAGDASIVGVMIESHLKEGAQKMPADGHSLEYGVSITDACVDWQATTHMLQELADSVQARRQKLQ
;
A
#
# COMPACT_ATOMS: atom_id res chain seq x y z
N MET A 1 29.70 -0.45 -1.17
CA MET A 1 28.97 -1.59 -0.55
C MET A 1 29.86 -2.16 0.52
N SER A 2 29.31 -2.52 1.67
CA SER A 2 30.03 -3.26 2.72
C SER A 2 30.51 -4.62 2.20
N LYS A 3 31.55 -5.16 2.81
CA LYS A 3 32.00 -6.52 2.55
C LYS A 3 30.97 -7.51 3.11
N PRO A 4 30.50 -8.52 2.34
CA PRO A 4 29.55 -9.51 2.84
C PRO A 4 30.19 -10.38 3.93
N MET A 5 29.36 -10.94 4.80
CA MET A 5 29.77 -11.86 5.86
C MET A 5 30.39 -13.14 5.31
N TYR A 6 29.82 -13.68 4.22
CA TYR A 6 30.35 -14.83 3.51
C TYR A 6 30.63 -14.43 2.06
N GLU A 7 31.88 -14.54 1.60
CA GLU A 7 32.20 -14.33 0.19
C GLU A 7 31.63 -15.47 -0.67
N ALA A 8 31.19 -15.14 -1.88
CA ALA A 8 30.72 -16.16 -2.82
C ALA A 8 31.90 -17.00 -3.32
N ALA A 9 31.78 -18.32 -3.21
CA ALA A 9 32.75 -19.25 -3.76
C ALA A 9 32.34 -19.63 -5.20
N SER A 10 32.74 -18.82 -6.19
CA SER A 10 32.43 -19.13 -7.59
C SER A 10 33.42 -20.15 -8.16
N ASP A 11 32.89 -21.24 -8.70
CA ASP A 11 33.61 -22.24 -9.50
C ASP A 11 33.57 -21.94 -11.01
N GLY A 12 33.07 -20.76 -11.38
CA GLY A 12 32.90 -20.31 -12.76
C GLY A 12 31.59 -20.76 -13.42
N ILE A 13 30.78 -21.60 -12.77
CA ILE A 13 29.43 -21.95 -13.24
C ILE A 13 28.33 -21.38 -12.36
N ASP A 14 28.56 -21.29 -11.04
CA ASP A 14 27.62 -20.70 -10.08
C ASP A 14 28.18 -19.41 -9.46
N ASP A 15 27.26 -18.54 -9.01
CA ASP A 15 27.57 -17.30 -8.29
C ASP A 15 28.56 -16.33 -8.96
N THR A 16 28.75 -16.44 -10.28
CA THR A 16 29.69 -15.62 -11.08
C THR A 16 29.41 -14.12 -11.04
N ARG A 17 28.24 -13.71 -10.53
CA ARG A 17 27.81 -12.31 -10.37
C ARG A 17 27.37 -11.98 -8.94
N ILE A 18 27.71 -12.82 -7.96
CA ILE A 18 27.34 -12.63 -6.56
C ILE A 18 28.61 -12.26 -5.79
N HIS A 19 28.57 -11.17 -5.02
CA HIS A 19 29.70 -10.76 -4.18
C HIS A 19 29.82 -11.65 -2.92
N GLY A 20 28.70 -12.12 -2.41
CA GLY A 20 28.61 -12.92 -1.20
C GLY A 20 27.22 -12.87 -0.56
N TYR A 21 27.11 -13.35 0.66
CA TYR A 21 25.86 -13.53 1.40
C TYR A 21 25.95 -12.96 2.80
N ASP A 22 24.87 -12.28 3.18
CA ASP A 22 24.58 -11.90 4.56
C ASP A 22 23.29 -12.63 4.98
N PRO A 23 23.30 -13.42 6.07
CA PRO A 23 22.10 -14.11 6.52
C PRO A 23 21.07 -13.11 7.04
N ILE A 24 19.80 -13.32 6.70
CA ILE A 24 18.68 -12.54 7.19
C ILE A 24 18.09 -13.23 8.43
N VAL A 25 17.81 -12.47 9.49
CA VAL A 25 17.20 -12.99 10.73
C VAL A 25 15.83 -13.61 10.41
N PRO A 26 15.53 -14.85 10.83
CA PRO A 26 14.23 -15.48 10.58
C PRO A 26 13.01 -14.63 11.01
N PRO A 27 11.89 -14.67 10.26
CA PRO A 27 10.71 -13.86 10.57
C PRO A 27 10.16 -14.07 11.98
N GLY A 28 10.13 -15.32 12.46
CA GLY A 28 9.62 -15.68 13.78
C GLY A 28 10.42 -15.07 14.92
N LEU A 29 11.73 -14.85 14.74
CA LEU A 29 12.56 -14.18 15.75
C LEU A 29 12.23 -12.69 15.83
N ILE A 30 12.09 -12.02 14.68
CA ILE A 30 11.67 -10.61 14.63
C ILE A 30 10.27 -10.42 15.22
N GLN A 31 9.35 -11.35 14.95
CA GLN A 31 7.99 -11.33 15.50
C GLN A 31 7.96 -11.59 17.03
N ALA A 32 8.87 -12.44 17.53
CA ALA A 32 9.01 -12.68 18.98
C ALA A 32 9.70 -11.51 19.71
N GLU A 33 10.69 -10.88 19.07
CA GLU A 33 11.38 -9.68 19.57
C GLU A 33 10.42 -8.48 19.64
N LEU A 34 9.55 -8.34 18.65
CA LEU A 34 8.60 -7.23 18.51
C LEU A 34 7.16 -7.77 18.36
N PRO A 35 6.51 -8.24 19.44
CA PRO A 35 5.17 -8.80 19.36
C PRO A 35 4.10 -7.73 19.18
N LEU A 36 3.03 -8.06 18.47
CA LEU A 36 1.79 -7.27 18.48
C LEU A 36 1.06 -7.51 19.82
N SER A 37 0.60 -6.44 20.45
CA SER A 37 -0.30 -6.53 21.61
C SER A 37 -1.67 -7.07 21.20
N ASP A 38 -2.50 -7.48 22.16
CA ASP A 38 -3.83 -8.00 21.84
C ASP A 38 -4.78 -6.91 21.35
N GLU A 39 -4.62 -5.68 21.83
CA GLU A 39 -5.31 -4.49 21.33
C GLU A 39 -4.94 -4.23 19.87
N ALA A 40 -3.64 -4.28 19.54
CA ALA A 40 -3.16 -4.15 18.16
C ALA A 40 -3.76 -5.22 17.25
N LYS A 41 -3.76 -6.49 17.67
CA LYS A 41 -4.40 -7.58 16.92
C LYS A 41 -5.90 -7.35 16.73
N SER A 42 -6.59 -6.83 17.74
CA SER A 42 -8.02 -6.51 17.65
C SER A 42 -8.29 -5.42 16.63
N LEU A 43 -7.51 -4.33 16.68
CA LEU A 43 -7.61 -3.22 15.73
C LEU A 43 -7.37 -3.67 14.28
N ILE A 44 -6.33 -4.49 14.05
CA ILE A 44 -6.02 -5.05 12.73
C ILE A 44 -7.16 -5.93 12.22
N ARG A 45 -7.71 -6.82 13.05
CA ARG A 45 -8.85 -7.68 12.66
C ARG A 45 -10.08 -6.84 12.31
N GLN A 46 -10.35 -5.79 13.09
CA GLN A 46 -11.43 -4.86 12.81
C GLN A 46 -11.20 -4.14 11.47
N GLY A 47 -10.02 -3.57 11.25
CA GLY A 47 -9.68 -2.87 10.00
C GLY A 47 -9.80 -3.77 8.76
N ARG A 48 -9.33 -5.01 8.86
CA ARG A 48 -9.52 -6.02 7.80
C ARG A 48 -10.99 -6.31 7.54
N SER A 49 -11.79 -6.48 8.59
CA SER A 49 -13.22 -6.76 8.46
C SER A 49 -13.97 -5.58 7.83
N GLU A 50 -13.68 -4.35 8.24
CA GLU A 50 -14.31 -3.15 7.69
C GLU A 50 -13.94 -2.94 6.22
N ALA A 51 -12.64 -3.03 5.88
CA ALA A 51 -12.19 -2.94 4.49
C ALA A 51 -12.84 -4.03 3.62
N THR A 52 -12.91 -5.27 4.13
CA THR A 52 -13.61 -6.38 3.44
C THR A 52 -15.07 -6.06 3.17
N LYS A 53 -15.82 -5.56 4.16
CA LYS A 53 -17.25 -5.23 4.00
C LYS A 53 -17.46 -4.13 2.95
N ILE A 54 -16.61 -3.10 2.95
CA ILE A 54 -16.66 -2.02 1.95
C ILE A 54 -16.35 -2.58 0.55
N ILE A 55 -15.32 -3.40 0.42
CA ILE A 55 -14.94 -4.01 -0.86
C ILE A 55 -16.03 -4.97 -1.35
N LYS A 56 -16.68 -5.71 -0.45
CA LYS A 56 -17.84 -6.55 -0.74
C LYS A 56 -19.14 -5.77 -0.95
N ARG A 57 -19.10 -4.45 -0.77
CA ARG A 57 -20.25 -3.52 -0.89
C ARG A 57 -21.39 -3.84 0.09
N GLU A 58 -21.02 -4.44 1.23
CA GLU A 58 -21.89 -4.73 2.38
C GLU A 58 -21.91 -3.57 3.40
N ASP A 59 -20.94 -2.68 3.31
CA ASP A 59 -20.84 -1.42 4.05
C ASP A 59 -20.68 -0.30 3.01
N ASP A 60 -21.48 0.76 3.13
CA ASP A 60 -21.51 1.83 2.15
C ASP A 60 -20.42 2.88 2.41
N ARG A 61 -19.73 2.86 3.56
CA ARG A 61 -18.59 3.75 3.81
C ARG A 61 -17.53 3.65 2.71
N MET A 62 -16.75 4.72 2.55
CA MET A 62 -15.65 4.75 1.59
C MET A 62 -14.33 4.35 2.26
N LEU A 63 -13.59 3.43 1.64
CA LEU A 63 -12.23 3.07 2.05
C LEU A 63 -11.24 4.13 1.58
N VAL A 64 -10.48 4.72 2.51
CA VAL A 64 -9.51 5.78 2.20
C VAL A 64 -8.11 5.35 2.62
N ILE A 65 -7.24 5.13 1.65
CA ILE A 65 -5.82 4.82 1.88
C ILE A 65 -5.02 6.12 1.76
N VAL A 66 -4.59 6.70 2.89
CA VAL A 66 -4.00 8.05 2.92
C VAL A 66 -2.74 8.11 3.77
N GLY A 67 -1.70 8.75 3.26
CA GLY A 67 -0.43 8.91 3.98
C GLY A 67 0.77 9.10 3.05
N PRO A 68 1.99 9.12 3.59
CA PRO A 68 3.18 9.46 2.81
C PRO A 68 3.42 8.51 1.64
N CYS A 69 4.05 9.00 0.56
CA CYS A 69 4.45 8.15 -0.56
C CYS A 69 5.31 6.96 -0.10
N SER A 70 6.31 7.22 0.76
CA SER A 70 7.09 6.22 1.46
C SER A 70 7.56 6.74 2.83
N LEU A 71 7.71 5.84 3.81
CA LEU A 71 8.15 6.17 5.17
C LEU A 71 9.66 6.04 5.26
N HIS A 72 10.35 7.16 5.44
CA HIS A 72 11.81 7.22 5.58
C HIS A 72 12.25 7.66 6.98
N ASP A 73 11.40 8.41 7.69
CA ASP A 73 11.62 8.86 9.05
C ASP A 73 10.48 8.36 9.96
N PRO A 74 10.75 7.41 10.86
CA PRO A 74 9.76 6.90 11.81
C PRO A 74 9.08 8.00 12.66
N LYS A 75 9.79 9.09 13.00
CA LYS A 75 9.24 10.15 13.86
C LYS A 75 8.12 10.91 13.16
N SER A 76 8.38 11.42 11.96
CA SER A 76 7.33 12.11 11.18
C SER A 76 6.18 11.19 10.78
N ALA A 77 6.42 9.89 10.59
CA ALA A 77 5.36 8.92 10.36
C ALA A 77 4.42 8.77 11.57
N ILE A 78 4.97 8.69 12.79
CA ILE A 78 4.18 8.62 14.02
C ILE A 78 3.43 9.93 14.28
N GLU A 79 4.05 11.08 14.02
CA GLU A 79 3.37 12.38 14.12
C GLU A 79 2.20 12.47 13.14
N TYR A 80 2.40 12.08 11.89
CA TYR A 80 1.33 12.03 10.89
C TYR A 80 0.18 11.12 11.35
N ALA A 81 0.47 9.91 11.87
CA ALA A 81 -0.55 9.01 12.42
C ALA A 81 -1.32 9.65 13.59
N THR A 82 -0.61 10.38 14.45
CA THR A 82 -1.19 11.07 15.61
C THR A 82 -2.17 12.16 15.19
N LEU A 83 -1.87 12.87 14.10
CA LEU A 83 -2.79 13.83 13.49
C LEU A 83 -3.95 13.16 12.74
N LEU A 84 -3.69 12.00 12.11
CA LEU A 84 -4.70 11.25 11.34
C LEU A 84 -5.77 10.62 12.22
N LYS A 85 -5.40 10.08 13.39
CA LYS A 85 -6.33 9.39 14.28
C LYS A 85 -7.61 10.18 14.62
N PRO A 86 -7.55 11.42 15.14
CA PRO A 86 -8.77 12.18 15.46
C PRO A 86 -9.63 12.48 14.23
N VAL A 87 -9.01 12.70 13.06
CA VAL A 87 -9.74 12.92 11.79
C VAL A 87 -10.43 11.64 11.33
N ALA A 88 -9.76 10.48 11.49
CA ALA A 88 -10.36 9.18 11.21
C ALA A 88 -11.57 8.90 12.10
N ASP A 89 -11.49 9.23 13.39
CA ASP A 89 -12.61 9.09 14.32
C ASP A 89 -13.78 10.01 13.97
N GLN A 90 -13.49 11.27 13.60
CA GLN A 90 -14.48 12.25 13.21
C GLN A 90 -15.32 11.79 12.02
N HIS A 91 -14.71 11.11 11.05
CA HIS A 91 -15.36 10.68 9.81
C HIS A 91 -15.74 9.19 9.80
N ALA A 92 -15.68 8.49 10.94
CA ALA A 92 -15.84 7.03 11.00
C ALA A 92 -17.20 6.52 10.50
N SER A 93 -18.24 7.36 10.50
CA SER A 93 -19.56 7.06 9.95
C SER A 93 -19.60 7.04 8.42
N GLU A 94 -18.69 7.74 7.74
CA GLU A 94 -18.64 7.88 6.28
C GLU A 94 -17.44 7.18 5.67
N LEU A 95 -16.31 7.19 6.37
CA LEU A 95 -15.01 6.77 5.86
C LEU A 95 -14.39 5.69 6.74
N CYS A 96 -13.79 4.69 6.11
CA CYS A 96 -12.84 3.78 6.73
C CYS A 96 -11.43 4.24 6.33
N ILE A 97 -10.80 5.04 7.19
CA ILE A 97 -9.47 5.61 6.93
C ILE A 97 -8.39 4.63 7.40
N ILE A 98 -7.49 4.25 6.49
CA ILE A 98 -6.32 3.41 6.75
C ILE A 98 -5.07 4.19 6.33
N MET A 99 -4.10 4.29 7.24
CA MET A 99 -2.86 5.01 6.97
C MET A 99 -2.03 4.26 5.94
N ARG A 100 -1.61 4.94 4.87
CA ARG A 100 -0.61 4.43 3.93
C ARG A 100 0.77 4.39 4.62
N ALA A 101 1.33 3.19 4.77
CA ALA A 101 2.60 2.93 5.45
C ALA A 101 3.59 2.19 4.54
N TYR A 102 3.80 2.70 3.33
CA TYR A 102 4.66 2.08 2.32
C TYR A 102 6.12 2.32 2.68
N LEU A 103 6.97 1.30 2.57
CA LEU A 103 8.37 1.36 3.02
C LEU A 103 9.35 1.60 1.88
N GLU A 104 8.93 1.38 0.64
CA GLU A 104 9.75 1.53 -0.55
C GLU A 104 8.91 2.06 -1.70
N LYS A 105 9.57 2.79 -2.60
CA LYS A 105 9.04 3.12 -3.92
C LYS A 105 9.80 2.33 -4.99
N PRO A 106 9.16 1.43 -5.75
CA PRO A 106 9.81 0.73 -6.85
C PRO A 106 10.31 1.72 -7.92
N ARG A 107 11.60 1.66 -8.26
CA ARG A 107 12.21 2.52 -9.29
C ARG A 107 13.03 1.71 -10.30
N THR A 108 13.00 2.15 -11.56
CA THR A 108 13.84 1.63 -12.64
C THR A 108 15.21 2.31 -12.71
N THR A 109 15.41 3.40 -11.95
CA THR A 109 16.65 4.16 -11.84
C THR A 109 17.25 4.06 -10.43
N VAL A 110 18.55 4.41 -10.32
CA VAL A 110 19.29 4.42 -9.05
C VAL A 110 18.68 5.42 -8.06
N GLY A 111 18.65 5.06 -6.77
CA GLY A 111 18.30 5.91 -5.63
C GLY A 111 18.01 5.08 -4.37
N TRP A 112 17.50 5.73 -3.31
CA TRP A 112 17.14 5.08 -2.04
C TRP A 112 16.18 3.89 -2.19
N LYS A 113 16.50 2.76 -1.55
CA LYS A 113 15.81 1.46 -1.72
C LYS A 113 14.74 1.16 -0.68
N GLY A 114 14.34 2.16 0.10
CA GLY A 114 13.31 1.99 1.12
C GLY A 114 13.86 1.64 2.49
N LEU A 115 12.99 1.76 3.51
CA LEU A 115 13.36 1.69 4.93
C LEU A 115 13.85 0.30 5.35
N ILE A 116 13.33 -0.76 4.72
CA ILE A 116 13.82 -2.12 4.98
C ILE A 116 15.23 -2.28 4.45
N ASN A 117 15.46 -1.89 3.20
CA ASN A 117 16.75 -2.12 2.55
C ASN A 117 17.82 -1.20 3.12
N ASP A 118 17.53 0.08 3.28
CA ASP A 118 18.51 1.11 3.62
C ASP A 118 17.95 2.08 4.69
N PRO A 119 17.86 1.62 5.96
CA PRO A 119 17.21 2.38 7.04
C PRO A 119 17.95 3.65 7.45
N ASP A 120 19.26 3.72 7.17
CA ASP A 120 20.12 4.85 7.54
C ASP A 120 20.29 5.88 6.41
N LEU A 121 19.64 5.65 5.25
CA LEU A 121 19.64 6.54 4.09
C LEU A 121 21.06 6.80 3.50
N ASP A 122 22.00 5.89 3.74
CA ASP A 122 23.42 6.03 3.41
C ASP A 122 23.93 4.99 2.40
N GLY A 123 23.04 4.12 1.90
CA GLY A 123 23.39 3.03 1.01
C GLY A 123 24.17 1.90 1.68
N SER A 124 24.07 1.75 3.00
CA SER A 124 24.72 0.68 3.77
C SER A 124 24.02 -0.68 3.63
N TYR A 125 22.76 -0.71 3.17
CA TYR A 125 21.96 -1.92 2.99
C TYR A 125 21.79 -2.78 4.25
N GLN A 126 21.62 -2.16 5.42
CA GLN A 126 21.45 -2.86 6.69
C GLN A 126 20.06 -3.50 6.84
N ILE A 127 19.75 -4.51 6.02
CA ILE A 127 18.42 -5.15 5.94
C ILE A 127 17.93 -5.69 7.29
N ASN A 128 18.80 -6.35 8.07
CA ASN A 128 18.43 -6.86 9.40
C ASN A 128 18.05 -5.76 10.40
N LYS A 129 18.65 -4.57 10.27
CA LYS A 129 18.26 -3.38 11.03
C LYS A 129 16.94 -2.82 10.48
N GLY A 130 16.82 -2.70 9.15
CA GLY A 130 15.63 -2.18 8.50
C GLY A 130 14.36 -3.00 8.77
N LEU A 131 14.46 -4.33 8.87
CA LEU A 131 13.35 -5.20 9.28
C LEU A 131 12.85 -4.89 10.70
N ARG A 132 13.77 -4.65 11.66
CA ARG A 132 13.40 -4.25 13.03
C ARG A 132 12.78 -2.86 13.07
N VAL A 133 13.39 -1.91 12.36
CA VAL A 133 12.90 -0.53 12.26
C VAL A 133 11.50 -0.51 11.64
N ALA A 134 11.30 -1.20 10.53
CA ALA A 134 10.00 -1.30 9.86
C ALA A 134 8.93 -1.93 10.74
N ARG A 135 9.23 -3.06 11.40
CA ARG A 135 8.27 -3.72 12.30
C ARG A 135 7.96 -2.88 13.52
N GLY A 136 8.97 -2.29 14.16
CA GLY A 136 8.79 -1.37 15.28
C GLY A 136 7.91 -0.19 14.91
N LEU A 137 8.17 0.43 13.76
CA LEU A 137 7.34 1.51 13.22
C LEU A 137 5.90 1.07 13.01
N TYR A 138 5.65 -0.08 12.36
CA TYR A 138 4.28 -0.57 12.16
C TYR A 138 3.55 -0.77 13.49
N ILE A 139 4.22 -1.36 14.49
CA ILE A 139 3.66 -1.51 15.83
C ILE A 139 3.33 -0.15 16.45
N ASP A 140 4.22 0.84 16.34
CA ASP A 140 4.01 2.16 16.93
C ASP A 140 2.88 2.94 16.23
N LEU A 141 2.74 2.83 14.90
CA LEU A 141 1.59 3.39 14.17
C LEU A 141 0.27 2.76 14.64
N ILE A 142 0.25 1.44 14.84
CA ILE A 142 -0.95 0.74 15.31
C ILE A 142 -1.27 1.10 16.77
N LYS A 143 -0.26 1.32 17.62
CA LYS A 143 -0.44 1.81 19.00
C LYS A 143 -1.08 3.20 19.06
N VAL A 144 -0.83 4.06 18.08
CA VAL A 144 -1.56 5.35 17.94
C VAL A 144 -3.06 5.13 17.69
N GLY A 145 -3.43 3.96 17.19
CA GLY A 145 -4.82 3.56 16.98
C GLY A 145 -5.29 3.64 15.53
N VAL A 146 -4.36 3.74 14.57
CA VAL A 146 -4.69 3.70 13.12
C VAL A 146 -4.33 2.35 12.52
N ASN A 147 -5.19 1.85 11.63
CA ASN A 147 -4.86 0.71 10.77
C ASN A 147 -3.87 1.15 9.69
N ILE A 148 -3.04 0.22 9.20
CA ILE A 148 -2.02 0.50 8.18
C ILE A 148 -2.23 -0.29 6.89
N ALA A 149 -1.83 0.33 5.79
CA ALA A 149 -1.81 -0.20 4.43
C ALA A 149 -0.38 -0.28 3.89
N SER A 150 -0.04 -1.35 3.17
CA SER A 150 1.31 -1.54 2.61
C SER A 150 1.29 -2.15 1.20
N GLU A 151 2.36 -1.97 0.44
CA GLU A 151 2.54 -2.57 -0.90
C GLU A 151 3.38 -3.85 -0.79
N MET A 152 2.94 -4.92 -1.46
CA MET A 152 3.69 -6.17 -1.49
C MET A 152 4.61 -6.17 -2.72
N LEU A 153 5.91 -5.97 -2.46
CA LEU A 153 6.93 -5.85 -3.51
C LEU A 153 7.70 -7.14 -3.76
N ASP A 154 7.64 -8.08 -2.81
CA ASP A 154 8.32 -9.37 -2.85
C ASP A 154 7.54 -10.42 -2.07
N THR A 155 7.99 -11.68 -2.15
CA THR A 155 7.29 -12.84 -1.57
C THR A 155 7.82 -13.26 -0.20
N ILE A 156 8.76 -12.52 0.38
CA ILE A 156 9.46 -12.83 1.63
C ILE A 156 9.07 -11.83 2.72
N SER A 157 9.13 -10.52 2.46
CA SER A 157 8.82 -9.46 3.42
C SER A 157 7.44 -9.57 4.08
N PRO A 158 6.37 -10.10 3.43
CA PRO A 158 5.09 -10.35 4.11
C PRO A 158 5.21 -11.32 5.29
N GLN A 159 6.21 -12.20 5.32
CA GLN A 159 6.43 -13.09 6.46
C GLN A 159 6.86 -12.33 7.73
N TYR A 160 7.44 -11.14 7.59
CA TYR A 160 7.92 -10.32 8.69
C TYR A 160 6.87 -9.30 9.17
N LEU A 161 6.09 -8.75 8.24
CA LEU A 161 5.28 -7.56 8.47
C LEU A 161 3.78 -7.77 8.19
N GLY A 162 3.40 -8.80 7.45
CA GLY A 162 2.02 -9.00 7.00
C GLY A 162 1.01 -9.21 8.12
N ASP A 163 1.45 -9.63 9.31
CA ASP A 163 0.58 -9.74 10.50
C ASP A 163 0.07 -8.38 10.99
N ALA A 164 0.78 -7.29 10.70
CA ALA A 164 0.43 -5.92 11.11
C ALA A 164 -0.41 -5.15 10.07
N VAL A 165 -0.62 -5.69 8.87
CA VAL A 165 -1.25 -4.98 7.75
C VAL A 165 -2.76 -5.21 7.71
N ALA A 166 -3.55 -4.15 7.51
CA ALA A 166 -5.02 -4.22 7.42
C ALA A 166 -5.55 -4.26 5.97
N TRP A 167 -4.78 -3.71 5.03
CA TRP A 167 -5.09 -3.69 3.59
C TRP A 167 -3.78 -3.64 2.80
N GLY A 168 -3.72 -4.24 1.61
CA GLY A 168 -2.52 -4.18 0.78
C GLY A 168 -2.75 -3.86 -0.68
N ALA A 169 -1.66 -3.52 -1.36
CA ALA A 169 -1.66 -3.32 -2.81
C ALA A 169 -0.62 -4.18 -3.52
N ILE A 170 -0.94 -4.57 -4.75
CA ILE A 170 0.03 -4.99 -5.76
C ILE A 170 0.20 -3.85 -6.75
N GLY A 171 1.46 -3.43 -6.94
CA GLY A 171 1.83 -2.31 -7.79
C GLY A 171 1.61 -2.59 -9.28
N ALA A 172 1.48 -1.51 -10.07
CA ALA A 172 1.26 -1.60 -11.51
C ALA A 172 2.32 -2.41 -12.28
N ARG A 173 3.55 -2.52 -11.75
CA ARG A 173 4.65 -3.30 -12.36
C ARG A 173 4.66 -4.77 -11.97
N THR A 174 3.91 -5.15 -10.93
CA THR A 174 3.84 -6.51 -10.40
C THR A 174 2.45 -7.13 -10.52
N THR A 175 1.43 -6.36 -10.91
CA THR A 175 0.07 -6.89 -11.16
C THR A 175 0.04 -8.05 -12.16
N GLU A 176 0.88 -8.00 -13.21
CA GLU A 176 0.97 -9.07 -14.21
C GLU A 176 1.86 -10.25 -13.76
N SER A 177 2.63 -10.08 -12.68
CA SER A 177 3.52 -11.10 -12.16
C SER A 177 2.73 -12.25 -11.54
N GLN A 178 2.91 -13.46 -12.08
CA GLN A 178 2.26 -14.65 -11.56
C GLN A 178 2.55 -14.85 -10.07
N VAL A 179 3.80 -14.74 -9.63
CA VAL A 179 4.16 -14.96 -8.22
C VAL A 179 3.51 -13.96 -7.27
N HIS A 180 3.21 -12.73 -7.73
CA HIS A 180 2.49 -11.75 -6.92
C HIS A 180 0.99 -12.03 -6.85
N ARG A 181 0.41 -12.59 -7.92
CA ARG A 181 -0.98 -13.08 -7.92
C ARG A 181 -1.13 -14.29 -6.97
N GLU A 182 -0.17 -15.22 -7.02
CA GLU A 182 -0.08 -16.37 -6.12
C GLU A 182 0.10 -15.92 -4.66
N LEU A 183 1.01 -14.97 -4.39
CA LEU A 183 1.15 -14.35 -3.07
C LEU A 183 -0.18 -13.76 -2.59
N SER A 184 -0.83 -12.96 -3.43
CA SER A 184 -2.09 -12.28 -3.09
C SER A 184 -3.22 -13.22 -2.71
N SER A 185 -3.23 -14.43 -3.27
CA SER A 185 -4.19 -15.49 -2.92
C SER A 185 -4.03 -16.05 -1.49
N GLY A 186 -2.91 -15.78 -0.83
CA GLY A 186 -2.60 -16.23 0.53
C GLY A 186 -2.51 -15.12 1.58
N LEU A 187 -2.61 -13.85 1.19
CA LEU A 187 -2.55 -12.73 2.13
C LEU A 187 -3.82 -12.64 2.97
N SER A 188 -3.66 -12.34 4.25
CA SER A 188 -4.75 -12.37 5.24
C SER A 188 -5.56 -11.06 5.33
N PHE A 189 -5.50 -10.23 4.30
CA PHE A 189 -6.14 -8.93 4.22
C PHE A 189 -6.55 -8.63 2.76
N PRO A 190 -7.48 -7.68 2.54
CA PRO A 190 -7.90 -7.32 1.20
C PRO A 190 -6.76 -6.75 0.36
N ILE A 191 -6.79 -7.02 -0.95
CA ILE A 191 -5.73 -6.62 -1.90
C ILE A 191 -6.30 -5.81 -3.07
N GLY A 192 -5.75 -4.62 -3.27
CA GLY A 192 -6.00 -3.82 -4.47
C GLY A 192 -4.94 -4.05 -5.55
N PHE A 193 -5.36 -4.31 -6.79
CA PHE A 193 -4.47 -4.45 -7.94
C PHE A 193 -4.39 -3.17 -8.78
N LYS A 194 -3.18 -2.62 -8.86
CA LYS A 194 -2.67 -1.72 -9.91
C LYS A 194 -3.22 -1.98 -11.32
N ASN A 195 -3.98 -1.09 -11.98
CA ASN A 195 -3.99 -1.14 -13.46
C ASN A 195 -2.56 -0.93 -14.00
N ALA A 196 -2.27 -1.44 -15.21
CA ALA A 196 -0.94 -1.35 -15.81
C ALA A 196 -0.52 0.11 -16.03
N THR A 197 0.79 0.34 -16.19
CA THR A 197 1.36 1.69 -16.33
C THR A 197 0.88 2.45 -17.57
N ASP A 198 0.38 1.75 -18.58
CA ASP A 198 -0.20 2.31 -19.81
C ASP A 198 -1.71 2.64 -19.68
N GLY A 199 -2.37 2.17 -18.61
CA GLY A 199 -3.80 2.36 -18.36
C GLY A 199 -4.62 1.08 -18.47
N ASN A 200 -4.04 -0.03 -18.94
CA ASN A 200 -4.79 -1.27 -19.16
C ASN A 200 -5.32 -1.87 -17.84
N VAL A 201 -6.65 -1.97 -17.74
CA VAL A 201 -7.34 -2.54 -16.57
C VAL A 201 -7.41 -4.07 -16.59
N GLY A 202 -7.28 -4.70 -17.77
CA GLY A 202 -7.40 -6.14 -17.96
C GLY A 202 -6.40 -6.94 -17.11
N VAL A 203 -5.16 -6.45 -17.00
CA VAL A 203 -4.13 -7.13 -16.18
C VAL A 203 -4.52 -7.21 -14.70
N ALA A 204 -5.25 -6.21 -14.19
CA ALA A 204 -5.72 -6.18 -12.81
C ALA A 204 -6.94 -7.07 -12.63
N VAL A 205 -7.85 -7.09 -13.61
CA VAL A 205 -9.00 -8.01 -13.63
C VAL A 205 -8.54 -9.47 -13.62
N ASP A 206 -7.54 -9.82 -14.44
CA ASP A 206 -6.96 -11.16 -14.45
C ASP A 206 -6.26 -11.50 -13.13
N ALA A 207 -5.61 -10.51 -12.52
CA ALA A 207 -4.96 -10.68 -11.21
C ALA A 207 -5.99 -10.96 -10.09
N MET A 208 -7.14 -10.27 -10.10
CA MET A 208 -8.24 -10.54 -9.17
C MET A 208 -8.78 -11.97 -9.31
N ARG A 209 -9.00 -12.43 -10.56
CA ARG A 209 -9.46 -13.81 -10.82
C ARG A 209 -8.43 -14.84 -10.39
N ALA A 210 -7.15 -14.59 -10.66
CA ALA A 210 -6.07 -15.48 -10.25
C ALA A 210 -5.95 -15.54 -8.72
N ALA A 211 -6.00 -14.40 -8.03
CA ALA A 211 -5.87 -14.36 -6.58
C ALA A 211 -7.05 -15.04 -5.85
N ALA A 212 -8.23 -15.13 -6.49
CA ALA A 212 -9.42 -15.74 -5.90
C ALA A 212 -9.35 -17.27 -5.73
N VAL A 213 -8.35 -17.96 -6.30
CA VAL A 213 -8.23 -19.43 -6.25
C VAL A 213 -6.97 -19.91 -5.52
N PRO A 214 -6.91 -21.18 -5.07
CA PRO A 214 -5.72 -21.77 -4.47
C PRO A 214 -4.50 -21.81 -5.41
N HIS A 215 -3.32 -21.57 -4.84
CA HIS A 215 -2.02 -21.61 -5.54
C HIS A 215 -0.93 -22.32 -4.73
N SER A 216 0.21 -22.56 -5.36
CA SER A 216 1.44 -23.00 -4.71
C SER A 216 2.64 -22.19 -5.23
N PHE A 217 3.42 -21.59 -4.33
CA PHE A 217 4.58 -20.77 -4.70
C PHE A 217 5.73 -20.89 -3.68
N LEU A 218 6.93 -20.46 -4.08
CA LEU A 218 8.12 -20.48 -3.24
C LEU A 218 8.19 -19.24 -2.33
N SER A 219 8.43 -19.46 -1.04
CA SER A 219 8.66 -18.41 -0.04
C SER A 219 9.52 -18.98 1.11
N VAL A 220 9.46 -18.37 2.29
CA VAL A 220 10.12 -18.83 3.51
C VAL A 220 9.11 -19.12 4.62
N THR A 221 9.43 -20.09 5.46
CA THR A 221 8.74 -20.31 6.74
C THR A 221 9.07 -19.20 7.73
N LYS A 222 8.33 -19.15 8.86
CA LYS A 222 8.69 -18.27 9.98
C LYS A 222 10.07 -18.59 10.58
N GLN A 223 10.57 -19.81 10.38
CA GLN A 223 11.90 -20.24 10.79
C GLN A 223 13.00 -19.84 9.80
N GLY A 224 12.66 -19.15 8.69
CA GLY A 224 13.63 -18.67 7.70
C GLY A 224 14.07 -19.74 6.69
N VAL A 225 13.42 -20.91 6.68
CA VAL A 225 13.72 -21.99 5.73
C VAL A 225 12.87 -21.84 4.47
N ALA A 226 13.47 -22.02 3.29
CA ALA A 226 12.76 -22.05 2.01
C ALA A 226 11.62 -23.08 2.03
N ALA A 227 10.46 -22.73 1.49
CA ALA A 227 9.26 -23.54 1.57
C ALA A 227 8.33 -23.36 0.36
N ILE A 228 7.51 -24.38 0.14
CA ILE A 228 6.33 -24.32 -0.73
C ILE A 228 5.17 -23.82 0.12
N VAL A 229 4.66 -22.64 -0.19
CA VAL A 229 3.43 -22.09 0.41
C VAL A 229 2.25 -22.54 -0.43
N ARG A 230 1.18 -23.02 0.22
CA ARG A 230 -0.09 -23.38 -0.40
C ARG A 230 -1.19 -22.47 0.12
N THR A 231 -1.93 -21.84 -0.77
CA THR A 231 -2.94 -20.84 -0.43
C THR A 231 -4.35 -21.38 -0.65
N THR A 232 -5.34 -20.67 -0.11
CA THR A 232 -6.76 -21.04 -0.23
C THR A 232 -7.54 -20.18 -1.22
N GLY A 233 -6.90 -19.15 -1.78
CA GLY A 233 -7.58 -18.08 -2.51
C GLY A 233 -7.94 -16.89 -1.59
N ASN A 234 -7.98 -15.71 -2.19
CA ASN A 234 -8.39 -14.45 -1.57
C ASN A 234 -9.53 -13.85 -2.40
N ASP A 235 -10.75 -13.92 -1.88
CA ASP A 235 -11.96 -13.39 -2.52
C ASP A 235 -12.20 -11.90 -2.24
N THR A 236 -11.31 -11.26 -1.47
CA THR A 236 -11.38 -9.84 -1.10
C THR A 236 -10.38 -9.01 -1.88
N THR A 237 -10.54 -9.02 -3.21
CA THR A 237 -9.69 -8.23 -4.12
C THR A 237 -10.50 -7.16 -4.86
N HIS A 238 -9.83 -6.10 -5.28
CA HIS A 238 -10.43 -5.03 -6.08
C HIS A 238 -9.42 -4.42 -7.04
N ILE A 239 -9.89 -3.61 -8.00
CA ILE A 239 -9.02 -2.86 -8.91
C ILE A 239 -8.65 -1.49 -8.32
N ILE A 240 -7.47 -0.98 -8.65
CA ILE A 240 -7.03 0.39 -8.39
C ILE A 240 -6.79 1.11 -9.73
N LEU A 241 -7.59 2.14 -10.01
CA LEU A 241 -7.41 3.04 -11.15
C LEU A 241 -6.42 4.14 -10.78
N ARG A 242 -5.26 4.17 -11.44
CA ARG A 242 -4.11 5.04 -11.10
C ARG A 242 -3.56 5.86 -12.26
N GLY A 243 -4.35 5.99 -13.31
CA GLY A 243 -4.00 6.56 -14.60
C GLY A 243 -3.17 5.60 -15.46
N GLY A 244 -2.75 6.10 -16.60
CA GLY A 244 -1.88 5.41 -17.55
C GLY A 244 -1.15 6.44 -18.41
N THR A 245 -1.28 6.31 -19.72
CA THR A 245 -0.93 7.39 -20.66
C THR A 245 -1.76 8.65 -20.39
N GLU A 246 -3.00 8.47 -19.95
CA GLU A 246 -3.95 9.51 -19.56
C GLU A 246 -4.53 9.23 -18.17
N PRO A 247 -5.05 10.23 -17.44
CA PRO A 247 -5.80 9.99 -16.22
C PRO A 247 -7.07 9.16 -16.47
N ASN A 248 -7.40 8.24 -15.57
CA ASN A 248 -8.53 7.31 -15.69
C ASN A 248 -9.50 7.37 -14.50
N TYR A 249 -9.66 8.55 -13.88
CA TYR A 249 -10.58 8.78 -12.75
C TYR A 249 -11.95 9.35 -13.15
N ALA A 250 -12.13 9.79 -14.40
CA ALA A 250 -13.38 10.35 -14.88
C ALA A 250 -14.48 9.28 -15.01
N ALA A 251 -15.75 9.68 -14.94
CA ALA A 251 -16.90 8.78 -14.95
C ALA A 251 -16.93 7.79 -16.13
N SER A 252 -16.46 8.21 -17.32
CA SER A 252 -16.36 7.32 -18.49
C SER A 252 -15.39 6.15 -18.25
N HIS A 253 -14.22 6.42 -17.68
CA HIS A 253 -13.22 5.41 -17.36
C HIS A 253 -13.69 4.48 -16.24
N VAL A 254 -14.39 5.01 -15.24
CA VAL A 254 -14.99 4.20 -14.17
C VAL A 254 -16.06 3.26 -14.74
N ALA A 255 -16.88 3.74 -15.68
CA ALA A 255 -17.86 2.92 -16.37
C ALA A 255 -17.23 1.79 -17.22
N GLU A 256 -16.15 2.09 -17.95
CA GLU A 256 -15.38 1.10 -18.71
C GLU A 256 -14.76 0.04 -17.80
N ALA A 257 -14.14 0.45 -16.69
CA ALA A 257 -13.59 -0.46 -15.69
C ALA A 257 -14.68 -1.36 -15.10
N ARG A 258 -15.85 -0.80 -14.77
CA ARG A 258 -17.00 -1.56 -14.30
C ARG A 258 -17.46 -2.61 -15.32
N GLN A 259 -17.56 -2.23 -16.59
CA GLN A 259 -17.93 -3.16 -17.66
C GLN A 259 -16.91 -4.30 -17.81
N ALA A 260 -15.61 -4.01 -17.65
CA ALA A 260 -14.57 -5.03 -17.66
C ALA A 260 -14.70 -6.01 -16.47
N LEU A 261 -14.96 -5.50 -15.26
CA LEU A 261 -15.20 -6.30 -14.06
C LEU A 261 -16.45 -7.20 -14.23
N GLN A 262 -17.55 -6.64 -14.73
CA GLN A 262 -18.79 -7.36 -15.04
C GLN A 262 -18.56 -8.50 -16.03
N LYS A 263 -17.91 -8.22 -17.16
CA LYS A 263 -17.60 -9.21 -18.19
C LYS A 263 -16.74 -10.36 -17.64
N ALA A 264 -15.89 -10.09 -16.66
CA ALA A 264 -15.02 -11.06 -16.02
C ALA A 264 -15.68 -11.78 -14.82
N ASN A 265 -16.91 -11.43 -14.46
CA ASN A 265 -17.64 -11.95 -13.31
C ASN A 265 -16.85 -11.83 -11.99
N VAL A 266 -16.23 -10.66 -11.79
CA VAL A 266 -15.59 -10.28 -10.52
C VAL A 266 -16.32 -9.08 -9.93
N ILE A 267 -16.09 -8.82 -8.64
CA ILE A 267 -16.77 -7.74 -7.94
C ILE A 267 -16.46 -6.37 -8.56
N GLU A 268 -17.49 -5.56 -8.74
CA GLU A 268 -17.44 -4.22 -9.34
C GLU A 268 -16.94 -3.15 -8.34
N SER A 269 -15.87 -3.47 -7.62
CA SER A 269 -15.29 -2.59 -6.60
C SER A 269 -14.05 -1.91 -7.13
N ILE A 270 -14.10 -0.58 -7.18
CA ILE A 270 -13.09 0.27 -7.80
C ILE A 270 -12.55 1.23 -6.74
N MET A 271 -11.23 1.23 -6.58
CA MET A 271 -10.51 2.28 -5.84
C MET A 271 -9.84 3.23 -6.83
N ILE A 272 -9.87 4.53 -6.56
CA ILE A 272 -9.23 5.55 -7.42
C ILE A 272 -8.01 6.15 -6.70
N ASP A 273 -6.83 5.99 -7.27
CA ASP A 273 -5.59 6.62 -6.81
C ASP A 273 -5.56 8.06 -7.32
N CYS A 274 -5.65 9.03 -6.41
CA CYS A 274 -5.67 10.45 -6.71
C CYS A 274 -4.29 10.98 -7.15
N SER A 275 -3.22 10.24 -6.89
CA SER A 275 -1.83 10.61 -7.20
C SER A 275 -1.40 10.06 -8.57
N HIS A 276 -0.09 9.88 -8.76
CA HIS A 276 0.50 9.14 -9.86
C HIS A 276 0.05 9.59 -11.27
N GLY A 277 -0.44 8.65 -12.10
CA GLY A 277 -0.88 8.96 -13.47
C GLY A 277 -2.11 9.87 -13.47
N ASN A 278 -2.99 9.71 -12.48
CA ASN A 278 -4.19 10.52 -12.35
C ASN A 278 -3.90 11.97 -11.95
N SER A 279 -2.87 12.22 -11.16
CA SER A 279 -2.43 13.58 -10.84
C SER A 279 -1.52 14.20 -11.90
N LEU A 280 -1.21 13.47 -12.99
CA LEU A 280 -0.17 13.83 -13.96
C LEU A 280 1.21 14.05 -13.29
N LYS A 281 1.47 13.30 -12.21
CA LYS A 281 2.66 13.43 -11.34
C LYS A 281 2.82 14.82 -10.72
N ASP A 282 1.73 15.55 -10.53
CA ASP A 282 1.70 16.83 -9.83
C ASP A 282 0.79 16.71 -8.60
N HIS A 283 1.37 16.74 -7.40
CA HIS A 283 0.64 16.54 -6.14
C HIS A 283 -0.50 17.54 -5.94
N ARG A 284 -0.39 18.73 -6.55
CA ARG A 284 -1.42 19.80 -6.49
C ARG A 284 -2.68 19.45 -7.28
N ASN A 285 -2.63 18.42 -8.13
CA ASN A 285 -3.80 17.92 -8.84
C ASN A 285 -4.58 16.87 -8.03
N GLN A 286 -4.02 16.28 -6.96
CA GLN A 286 -4.75 15.29 -6.15
C GLN A 286 -6.11 15.81 -5.64
N PRO A 287 -6.24 17.06 -5.14
CA PRO A 287 -7.55 17.60 -4.74
C PRO A 287 -8.56 17.69 -5.89
N LYS A 288 -8.11 17.94 -7.12
CA LYS A 288 -9.00 17.98 -8.30
C LYS A 288 -9.52 16.58 -8.62
N VAL A 289 -8.65 15.58 -8.56
CA VAL A 289 -9.04 14.17 -8.73
C VAL A 289 -10.02 13.76 -7.62
N CYS A 290 -9.70 14.07 -6.37
CA CYS A 290 -10.54 13.78 -5.22
C CYS A 290 -11.95 14.37 -5.36
N ARG A 291 -12.07 15.63 -5.80
CA ARG A 291 -13.35 16.31 -6.01
C ARG A 291 -14.20 15.69 -7.12
N GLU A 292 -13.56 15.26 -8.21
CA GLU A 292 -14.26 14.54 -9.29
C GLU A 292 -14.81 13.19 -8.79
N VAL A 293 -14.02 12.47 -8.00
CA VAL A 293 -14.46 11.21 -7.38
C VAL A 293 -15.61 11.45 -6.39
N ALA A 294 -15.48 12.46 -5.52
CA ALA A 294 -16.53 12.87 -4.59
C ALA A 294 -17.84 13.20 -5.33
N SER A 295 -17.75 13.89 -6.47
CA SER A 295 -18.92 14.23 -7.29
C SER A 295 -19.62 12.98 -7.85
N GLN A 296 -18.87 11.99 -8.32
CA GLN A 296 -19.43 10.72 -8.81
C GLN A 296 -20.09 9.91 -7.67
N VAL A 297 -19.45 9.86 -6.50
CA VAL A 297 -19.98 9.17 -5.32
C VAL A 297 -21.28 9.83 -4.85
N ALA A 298 -21.28 11.16 -4.71
CA ALA A 298 -22.48 11.94 -4.37
C ALA A 298 -23.60 11.74 -5.41
N ALA A 299 -23.25 11.54 -6.68
CA ALA A 299 -24.20 11.26 -7.75
C ALA A 299 -24.81 9.85 -7.68
N GLY A 300 -24.35 8.95 -6.81
CA GLY A 300 -24.91 7.61 -6.64
C GLY A 300 -24.01 6.47 -7.12
N ASP A 301 -22.76 6.74 -7.53
CA ASP A 301 -21.89 5.68 -8.02
C ASP A 301 -21.43 4.75 -6.89
N ALA A 302 -22.05 3.57 -6.82
CA ALA A 302 -21.77 2.56 -5.80
C ALA A 302 -20.60 1.63 -6.17
N SER A 303 -19.98 1.78 -7.35
CA SER A 303 -18.80 0.99 -7.74
C SER A 303 -17.49 1.60 -7.22
N ILE A 304 -17.48 2.89 -6.92
CA ILE A 304 -16.35 3.56 -6.27
C ILE A 304 -16.41 3.25 -4.77
N VAL A 305 -15.57 2.31 -4.33
CA VAL A 305 -15.51 1.86 -2.94
C VAL A 305 -14.40 2.54 -2.15
N GLY A 306 -13.47 3.23 -2.83
CA GLY A 306 -12.37 3.87 -2.13
C GLY A 306 -11.50 4.79 -2.96
N VAL A 307 -10.60 5.48 -2.26
CA VAL A 307 -9.55 6.32 -2.86
C VAL A 307 -8.18 6.07 -2.23
N MET A 308 -7.13 6.42 -2.96
CA MET A 308 -5.75 6.45 -2.45
C MET A 308 -5.15 7.85 -2.62
N ILE A 309 -4.56 8.39 -1.56
CA ILE A 309 -4.03 9.76 -1.49
C ILE A 309 -2.59 9.73 -0.96
N GLU A 310 -1.68 10.41 -1.63
CA GLU A 310 -0.31 10.62 -1.14
C GLU A 310 -0.22 11.98 -0.42
N SER A 311 -0.06 11.92 0.90
CA SER A 311 -0.19 13.04 1.83
C SER A 311 0.90 12.97 2.88
N HIS A 312 1.44 14.12 3.31
CA HIS A 312 2.42 14.17 4.38
C HIS A 312 2.16 15.38 5.29
N LEU A 313 3.09 15.65 6.23
CA LEU A 313 2.97 16.79 7.14
C LEU A 313 3.11 18.09 6.35
N LYS A 314 4.05 18.10 5.39
CA LYS A 314 4.32 19.19 4.46
C LYS A 314 4.18 18.72 3.02
N GLU A 315 3.84 19.64 2.12
CA GLU A 315 3.67 19.32 0.70
C GLU A 315 5.00 19.10 -0.04
N GLY A 316 4.89 18.59 -1.26
CA GLY A 316 6.00 18.46 -2.18
C GLY A 316 6.87 17.22 -1.92
N ALA A 317 8.06 17.25 -2.51
CA ALA A 317 9.10 16.27 -2.31
C ALA A 317 10.46 16.95 -2.32
N GLN A 318 11.42 16.31 -1.66
CA GLN A 318 12.81 16.72 -1.61
C GLN A 318 13.72 15.61 -2.15
N LYS A 319 14.89 15.99 -2.65
CA LYS A 319 15.90 15.02 -3.08
C LYS A 319 16.71 14.56 -1.87
N MET A 320 17.11 13.29 -1.87
CA MET A 320 18.09 12.80 -0.91
C MET A 320 19.43 13.53 -1.14
N PRO A 321 19.97 14.26 -0.15
CA PRO A 321 21.30 14.86 -0.24
C PRO A 321 22.37 13.76 -0.21
N ALA A 322 23.55 14.03 -0.77
CA ALA A 322 24.63 13.05 -0.90
C ALA A 322 25.21 12.58 0.45
N ASP A 323 25.00 13.35 1.52
CA ASP A 323 25.47 13.11 2.88
C ASP A 323 24.35 12.75 3.87
N GLY A 324 23.09 12.65 3.42
CA GLY A 324 21.93 12.20 4.20
C GLY A 324 21.46 13.11 5.35
N HIS A 325 22.26 14.08 5.80
CA HIS A 325 22.07 14.76 7.10
C HIS A 325 21.29 16.09 7.07
N SER A 326 20.55 16.38 6.01
CA SER A 326 19.88 17.69 5.84
C SER A 326 18.46 17.61 5.27
N LEU A 327 17.75 16.51 5.51
CA LEU A 327 16.35 16.36 5.08
C LEU A 327 15.42 17.26 5.89
N GLU A 328 14.53 17.97 5.19
CA GLU A 328 13.45 18.71 5.81
C GLU A 328 12.47 17.74 6.48
N TYR A 329 12.16 18.00 7.75
CA TYR A 329 11.23 17.19 8.51
C TYR A 329 9.82 17.22 7.89
N GLY A 330 9.22 16.02 7.71
CA GLY A 330 7.84 15.87 7.26
C GLY A 330 7.61 16.09 5.76
N VAL A 331 8.67 16.09 4.93
CA VAL A 331 8.61 16.20 3.46
C VAL A 331 9.07 14.89 2.82
N SER A 332 8.33 14.40 1.82
CA SER A 332 8.63 13.15 1.11
C SER A 332 9.98 13.17 0.41
N ILE A 333 10.72 12.06 0.44
CA ILE A 333 11.95 11.85 -0.36
C ILE A 333 11.70 11.07 -1.67
N THR A 334 10.43 10.84 -2.00
CA THR A 334 9.99 10.06 -3.16
C THR A 334 9.02 10.88 -4.01
N ASP A 335 7.77 10.42 -4.22
CA ASP A 335 6.80 11.22 -4.95
C ASP A 335 6.28 12.36 -4.06
N ALA A 336 5.95 13.49 -4.69
CA ALA A 336 5.44 14.66 -4.01
C ALA A 336 4.07 14.39 -3.37
N CYS A 337 3.89 14.83 -2.13
CA CYS A 337 2.65 14.65 -1.38
C CYS A 337 1.90 15.99 -1.24
N VAL A 338 0.59 15.93 -0.99
CA VAL A 338 -0.12 17.12 -0.47
C VAL A 338 0.25 17.35 0.99
N ASP A 339 0.05 18.57 1.49
CA ASP A 339 0.22 18.88 2.91
C ASP A 339 -0.96 18.41 3.76
N TRP A 340 -0.81 18.59 5.07
CA TRP A 340 -1.84 18.21 6.05
C TRP A 340 -3.16 18.97 5.86
N GLN A 341 -3.11 20.27 5.53
CA GLN A 341 -4.32 21.07 5.35
C GLN A 341 -5.16 20.55 4.17
N ALA A 342 -4.54 20.35 3.01
CA ALA A 342 -5.20 19.77 1.84
C ALA A 342 -5.72 18.36 2.13
N THR A 343 -5.00 17.58 2.94
CA THR A 343 -5.43 16.24 3.38
C THR A 343 -6.76 16.30 4.12
N THR A 344 -6.86 17.13 5.17
CA THR A 344 -8.12 17.25 5.93
C THR A 344 -9.28 17.76 5.07
N HIS A 345 -9.02 18.67 4.13
CA HIS A 345 -10.05 19.16 3.21
C HIS A 345 -10.56 18.06 2.27
N MET A 346 -9.67 17.27 1.67
CA MET A 346 -10.05 16.13 0.83
C MET A 346 -10.85 15.08 1.62
N LEU A 347 -10.45 14.78 2.87
CA LEU A 347 -11.19 13.83 3.72
C LEU A 347 -12.61 14.33 4.03
N GLN A 348 -12.77 15.63 4.33
CA GLN A 348 -14.09 16.23 4.51
C GLN A 348 -14.93 16.15 3.23
N GLU A 349 -14.38 16.53 2.06
CA GLU A 349 -15.10 16.45 0.78
C GLU A 349 -15.58 15.01 0.47
N LEU A 350 -14.76 14.00 0.78
CA LEU A 350 -15.15 12.59 0.60
C LEU A 350 -16.25 12.17 1.58
N ALA A 351 -16.17 12.57 2.84
CA ALA A 351 -17.21 12.30 3.83
C ALA A 351 -18.56 12.90 3.40
N ASP A 352 -18.55 14.17 2.98
CA ASP A 352 -19.72 14.87 2.48
C ASP A 352 -20.35 14.15 1.27
N SER A 353 -19.51 13.60 0.38
CA SER A 353 -19.99 12.84 -0.78
C SER A 353 -20.72 11.55 -0.41
N VAL A 354 -20.25 10.84 0.62
CA VAL A 354 -20.91 9.63 1.14
C VAL A 354 -22.25 9.99 1.76
N GLN A 355 -22.33 11.08 2.52
CA GLN A 355 -23.58 11.58 3.08
C GLN A 355 -24.58 11.97 1.98
N ALA A 356 -24.14 12.71 0.97
CA ALA A 356 -24.97 13.09 -0.18
C ALA A 356 -25.51 11.85 -0.93
N ARG A 357 -24.67 10.83 -1.11
CA ARG A 357 -25.09 9.55 -1.71
C ARG A 357 -26.19 8.88 -0.88
N ARG A 358 -26.03 8.81 0.44
CA ARG A 358 -27.04 8.23 1.36
C ARG A 358 -28.38 8.96 1.27
N GLN A 359 -28.35 10.29 1.26
CA GLN A 359 -29.55 11.13 1.14
C GLN A 359 -30.29 10.93 -0.18
N LYS A 360 -29.56 10.66 -1.27
CA LYS A 360 -30.15 10.41 -2.59
C LYS A 360 -30.81 9.03 -2.71
N LEU A 361 -30.37 8.05 -1.92
CA LEU A 361 -30.88 6.68 -1.92
C LEU A 361 -32.03 6.45 -0.92
N GLN A 362 -32.27 7.41 -0.03
CA GLN A 362 -33.47 7.50 0.81
C GLN A 362 -34.63 8.10 0.01
#